data_AF-A0A3E4YF40-F1
#
_entry.id   AF-A0A3E4YF40-F1
#
_cell.length_a   1.000
_cell.length_b   1.000
_cell.length_c   1.000
_cell.angle_alpha   90.00
_cell.angle_beta   90.00
_cell.angle_gamma   90.00
#
_symmetry.space_group_name_H-M   'P 1'
#
loop_
_entity.id
_entity.type
_entity.pdbx_description
1 polymer ?
#
loop_
_entity_poly.entity_id
_entity_poly.type
_entity_poly.pdbx_seq_one_letter_code
_entity_poly.pdbx_strand_id
1 'polypeptide(L)' 'MPKTKKEFDQVKYQNQFINEKYDRINLTVPKGDKAVIKERAAAAGESVNEYINQAIKQRMENASNA' A
#
# COMPACT_ATOMS: atom_id res chain seq x y z
N MET A 1 -7.38 37.90 24.66
CA MET A 1 -6.51 37.15 23.75
C MET A 1 -7.40 36.47 22.71
N PRO A 2 -7.29 36.76 21.41
CA PRO A 2 -8.12 36.07 20.42
C PRO A 2 -7.64 34.62 20.31
N LYS A 3 -8.53 33.66 20.57
CA LYS A 3 -8.27 32.24 20.33
C LYS A 3 -8.35 32.02 18.81
N THR A 4 -7.20 31.95 18.16
CA THR A 4 -7.11 31.61 16.74
C THR A 4 -7.64 30.19 16.55
N LYS A 5 -8.79 30.03 15.89
CA LYS A 5 -9.23 28.72 15.39
C LYS A 5 -8.16 28.27 14.39
N LYS A 6 -7.39 27.24 14.72
CA LYS A 6 -6.57 26.54 13.72
C LYS A 6 -7.52 25.90 12.72
N GLU A 7 -7.44 26.30 11.46
CA GLU A 7 -8.10 25.58 10.38
C GLU A 7 -7.60 24.14 10.35
N PHE A 8 -8.52 23.21 10.07
CA PHE A 8 -8.20 21.80 9.97
C PHE A 8 -7.34 21.57 8.72
N ASP A 9 -6.09 21.17 8.94
CA ASP A 9 -5.17 20.79 7.88
C ASP A 9 -5.41 19.32 7.50
N GLN A 10 -6.23 19.13 6.47
CA GLN A 10 -6.60 17.82 5.95
C GLN A 10 -5.39 17.02 5.44
N VAL A 11 -4.40 17.70 4.83
CA VAL A 11 -3.20 17.05 4.27
C VAL A 11 -2.36 16.49 5.40
N LYS A 12 -2.13 17.28 6.45
CA LYS A 12 -1.40 16.83 7.64
C LYS A 12 -2.09 15.63 8.30
N TYR A 13 -3.41 15.69 8.45
CA TYR A 13 -4.18 14.60 9.05
C TYR A 13 -4.05 13.30 8.24
N GLN A 14 -4.20 13.37 6.91
CA GLN A 14 -4.07 12.20 6.04
C GLN A 14 -2.66 11.59 6.10
N ASN A 15 -1.62 12.42 6.08
CA ASN A 15 -0.24 11.96 6.17
C ASN A 15 0.05 11.28 7.53
N GLN A 16 -0.45 11.84 8.63
CA GLN A 16 -0.32 11.23 9.96
C GLN A 16 -1.05 9.89 10.01
N PHE A 17 -2.29 9.83 9.52
CA PHE A 17 -3.06 8.60 9.49
C PHE A 17 -2.38 7.51 8.67
N ILE A 18 -1.86 7.85 7.48
CA ILE A 18 -1.14 6.89 6.64
C ILE A 18 0.09 6.35 7.38
N ASN A 19 0.88 7.25 7.98
CA ASN A 19 2.10 6.89 8.70
C ASN A 19 1.82 6.05 9.96
N GLU A 20 0.70 6.28 10.65
CA GLU A 20 0.31 5.53 11.85
C GLU A 20 -0.29 4.16 11.54
N LYS A 21 -0.94 4.00 10.38
CA LYS A 21 -1.75 2.81 10.06
C LYS A 21 -1.11 1.88 9.04
N TYR A 22 -0.19 2.38 8.21
CA TYR A 22 0.34 1.62 7.09
C TYR A 22 1.85 1.78 6.96
N ASP A 23 2.54 0.65 6.81
CA ASP A 23 3.93 0.63 6.34
C ASP A 23 3.93 0.80 4.81
N ARG A 24 4.53 1.89 4.32
CA ARG A 24 4.62 2.16 2.89
C ARG A 24 5.86 1.52 2.28
N ILE A 25 5.64 0.56 1.39
CA ILE A 25 6.72 -0.08 0.62
C ILE A 25 6.79 0.52 -0.79
N ASN A 26 7.94 1.11 -1.14
CA ASN A 26 8.24 1.49 -2.51
C ASN A 26 8.81 0.28 -3.26
N LEU A 27 8.07 -0.23 -4.23
CA LEU A 27 8.45 -1.40 -5.03
C LEU A 27 9.00 -0.97 -6.39
N THR A 28 10.22 -1.42 -6.73
CA THR A 28 10.77 -1.34 -8.08
C THR A 28 10.65 -2.68 -8.76
N VAL A 29 10.15 -2.69 -10.00
CA VAL A 29 10.05 -3.88 -10.85
C VAL A 29 10.67 -3.57 -12.22
N PRO A 30 11.14 -4.60 -12.96
CA PRO A 30 11.59 -4.44 -14.33
C PRO A 30 10.58 -3.71 -15.22
N LYS A 31 11.07 -3.04 -16.27
CA LYS A 31 10.22 -2.33 -17.22
C LYS A 31 9.29 -3.33 -17.93
N GLY A 32 7.99 -3.07 -17.86
CA GLY A 32 6.96 -3.94 -18.44
C GLY A 32 6.19 -4.74 -17.37
N ASP A 33 6.86 -5.16 -16.30
CA ASP A 33 6.26 -6.04 -15.29
C ASP A 33 5.10 -5.39 -14.54
N LYS A 34 5.13 -4.06 -14.35
CA LYS A 34 4.00 -3.33 -13.77
C LYS A 34 2.69 -3.56 -14.56
N ALA A 35 2.76 -3.62 -15.89
CA ALA A 35 1.59 -3.85 -16.73
C ALA A 35 1.08 -5.29 -16.57
N VAL A 36 2.01 -6.25 -16.56
CA VAL A 36 1.71 -7.67 -16.35
C VAL A 36 1.07 -7.89 -14.98
N ILE A 37 1.63 -7.31 -13.91
CA ILE A 37 1.06 -7.40 -12.55
C ILE A 37 -0.37 -6.82 -12.53
N LYS A 38 -0.59 -5.69 -13.20
CA LYS A 38 -1.93 -5.07 -13.26
C LYS A 38 -2.95 -5.96 -13.96
N GLU A 39 -2.56 -6.59 -15.06
CA GLU A 39 -3.40 -7.53 -15.80
C GLU A 39 -3.72 -8.77 -14.95
N ARG A 40 -2.72 -9.34 -14.29
CA ARG A 40 -2.90 -10.52 -13.42
C ARG A 40 -3.78 -10.22 -12.21
N ALA A 41 -3.59 -9.06 -11.57
CA ALA A 41 -4.45 -8.61 -10.47
C ALA A 41 -5.91 -8.44 -10.94
N ALA A 42 -6.12 -7.80 -12.10
CA ALA A 42 -7.46 -7.66 -12.67
C ALA A 42 -8.11 -9.01 -13.02
N ALA A 43 -7.34 -9.96 -13.57
CA ALA A 43 -7.81 -11.31 -13.85
C ALA A 43 -8.15 -12.10 -12.57
N ALA A 44 -7.46 -11.81 -11.46
CA ALA A 44 -7.78 -12.35 -10.14
C ALA A 44 -8.94 -11.64 -9.43
N GLY A 45 -9.44 -10.52 -9.98
CA GLY A 45 -10.48 -9.70 -9.34
C GLY A 45 -9.97 -8.86 -8.17
N GLU A 46 -8.66 -8.67 -8.05
CA GLU A 46 -7.99 -8.00 -6.93
C GLU A 46 -7.45 -6.64 -7.33
N SER A 47 -7.29 -5.75 -6.35
CA SER A 47 -6.48 -4.55 -6.56
C SER A 47 -5.00 -4.92 -6.71
N VAL A 48 -4.22 -4.12 -7.45
CA VAL A 48 -2.76 -4.36 -7.59
C VAL A 48 -2.07 -4.44 -6.23
N ASN A 49 -2.47 -3.62 -5.27
CA ASN A 49 -1.89 -3.62 -3.94
C ASN A 49 -2.26 -4.89 -3.15
N GLU A 50 -3.51 -5.35 -3.26
CA GLU A 50 -3.95 -6.60 -2.64
C GLU A 50 -3.20 -7.80 -3.22
N TYR A 51 -3.13 -7.89 -4.54
CA TYR A 51 -2.40 -8.93 -5.27
C TYR A 51 -0.93 -9.04 -4.82
N ILE A 52 -0.24 -7.90 -4.73
CA ILE A 52 1.15 -7.85 -4.26
C ILE A 52 1.25 -8.29 -2.79
N ASN A 53 0.36 -7.82 -1.92
CA ASN A 53 0.37 -8.19 -0.50
C ASN A 53 0.09 -9.68 -0.29
N GLN A 54 -0.82 -10.28 -1.07
CA GLN A 54 -1.09 -11.72 -1.03
C GLN A 54 0.14 -12.52 -1.46
N ALA A 55 0.83 -12.11 -2.53
CA ALA A 55 2.08 -12.76 -2.95
C ALA A 55 3.17 -12.72 -1.87
N ILE A 56 3.31 -11.58 -1.16
CA ILE A 56 4.24 -11.45 -0.04
C ILE A 56 3.85 -12.40 1.11
N LYS A 57 2.57 -12.42 1.52
CA LYS A 57 2.07 -13.30 2.59
C LYS A 57 2.29 -14.77 2.27
N GLN A 58 1.89 -15.21 1.08
CA GLN A 58 2.11 -16.59 0.62
C GLN A 58 3.59 -16.98 0.68
N ARG A 59 4.50 -16.07 0.30
CA ARG A 59 5.94 -16.32 0.36
C ARG A 59 6.45 -16.43 1.80
N MET A 60 5.94 -15.61 2.72
CA MET A 60 6.28 -15.68 4.15
C MET A 60 5.77 -16.97 4.79
N GLU A 61 4.52 -17.36 4.52
CA GLU A 61 3.91 -18.59 5.04
C GLU A 61 4.63 -19.85 4.56
N ASN A 62 5.03 -19.87 3.29
CA ASN A 62 5.79 -20.99 2.73
C ASN A 62 7.20 -21.12 3.34
N ALA A 63 7.79 -20.02 3.82
CA ALA A 63 9.09 -20.04 4.49
C ALA A 63 9.00 -20.53 5.95
N SER A 64 7.85 -20.38 6.61
CA SER A 64 7.63 -20.90 7.97
C SER A 64 7.27 -22.38 8.04
N ASN A 65 6.83 -22.97 6.91
CA ASN A 65 6.43 -24.37 6.82
C ASN A 65 7.53 -25.29 6.27
N ALA A 66 8.78 -24.81 6.18
CA ALA A 66 9.97 -25.53 5.74
C ALA A 66 11.01 -25.56 6.86
#